data_AF-A0A811KTP3-F1
#
_entry.id   AF-A0A811KTP3-F1
#
_cell.length_a   1.000
_cell.length_b   1.000
_cell.length_c   1.000
_cell.angle_alpha   90.00
_cell.angle_beta   90.00
_cell.angle_gamma   90.00
#
_symmetry.space_group_name_H-M   'P 1'
#
loop_
_entity.id
_entity.type
_entity.pdbx_description
1 polymer ?
#
loop_
_entity_poly.entity_id
_entity_poly.type
_entity_poly.pdbx_seq_one_letter_code
_entity_poly.pdbx_strand_id
1 'polypeptide(L)'
;MAENEDIKVVEDQAQQPKNLEEKKERVDDRQQFMCSICGLCELTKYGRLEHKTISAHGEVFYILDPFVPYDIHKVDFRVSDFVIFGSKCSICQQPVCVSKACSLFYHSNYCLYCVEREQHRFPKEIINDLHKRFAQISKKDVPNTSKETLKEDVLTKTT
;
A
#
# COMPACT_ATOMS: atom_id res chain seq x y z
N MET A 1 -0.93 79.82 24.52
CA MET A 1 -1.65 80.85 23.74
C MET A 1 -0.76 81.27 22.59
N ALA A 2 -0.98 80.68 21.42
CA ALA A 2 -0.71 81.19 20.08
C ALA A 2 -1.32 80.14 19.13
N GLU A 3 -2.34 80.55 18.40
CA GLU A 3 -3.22 79.73 17.57
C GLU A 3 -2.80 79.78 16.07
N ASN A 4 -3.40 78.89 15.27
CA ASN A 4 -3.67 78.95 13.82
C ASN A 4 -2.58 78.48 12.83
N GLU A 5 -2.85 77.82 11.70
CA GLU A 5 -4.08 77.27 11.07
C GLU A 5 -3.65 76.35 9.89
N ASP A 6 -4.47 75.32 9.63
CA ASP A 6 -4.80 74.59 8.39
C ASP A 6 -3.86 74.53 7.16
N ILE A 7 -3.73 73.30 6.59
CA ILE A 7 -3.86 73.03 5.14
C ILE A 7 -4.31 71.56 4.90
N LYS A 8 -5.17 71.41 3.90
CA LYS A 8 -6.09 70.30 3.59
C LYS A 8 -5.47 69.07 2.91
N VAL A 9 -6.15 67.96 3.18
CA VAL A 9 -6.37 66.71 2.43
C VAL A 9 -6.10 66.79 0.92
N VAL A 10 -5.36 65.79 0.41
CA VAL A 10 -5.64 65.18 -0.90
C VAL A 10 -5.52 63.66 -0.73
N GLU A 11 -6.66 62.99 -0.88
CA GLU A 11 -6.75 61.54 -1.09
C GLU A 11 -6.19 61.21 -2.48
N ASP A 12 -5.40 60.14 -2.60
CA ASP A 12 -5.36 59.40 -3.85
C ASP A 12 -5.40 57.91 -3.58
N GLN A 13 -6.43 57.29 -4.14
CA GLN A 13 -6.74 55.87 -4.03
C GLN A 13 -5.95 55.12 -5.09
N ALA A 14 -5.02 54.26 -4.68
CA ALA A 14 -4.41 53.30 -5.60
C ALA A 14 -4.37 51.90 -4.96
N GLN A 15 -5.49 51.19 -5.16
CA GLN A 15 -5.59 49.77 -5.50
C GLN A 15 -4.63 48.76 -4.81
N GLN A 16 -5.20 47.94 -3.94
CA GLN A 16 -4.66 46.63 -3.56
C GLN A 16 -4.49 45.71 -4.80
N PRO A 17 -3.53 44.78 -4.72
CA PRO A 17 -3.88 43.36 -4.80
C PRO A 17 -3.37 42.67 -3.53
N LYS A 18 -4.23 42.17 -2.63
CA LYS A 18 -4.92 40.86 -2.68
C LYS A 18 -4.01 39.70 -3.11
N ASN A 19 -3.88 38.78 -2.15
CA ASN A 19 -3.50 37.38 -2.30
C ASN A 19 -2.00 37.08 -2.42
N LEU A 20 -1.27 37.23 -1.30
CA LEU A 20 -0.13 36.37 -1.05
C LEU A 20 -0.69 35.05 -0.49
N GLU A 21 -1.20 34.24 -1.40
CA GLU A 21 -1.60 32.86 -1.12
C GLU A 21 -0.37 32.19 -0.52
N GLU A 22 -0.39 31.95 0.79
CA GLU A 22 0.59 31.13 1.47
C GLU A 22 0.61 29.80 0.72
N LYS A 23 1.62 29.63 -0.13
CA LYS A 23 1.97 28.34 -0.72
C LYS A 23 2.42 27.46 0.44
N LYS A 24 1.45 26.90 1.18
CA LYS A 24 1.68 25.80 2.11
C LYS A 24 2.39 24.74 1.30
N GLU A 25 3.70 24.60 1.52
CA GLU A 25 4.44 23.45 1.03
C GLU A 25 3.64 22.21 1.44
N ARG A 26 3.19 21.43 0.47
CA ARG A 26 2.52 20.18 0.75
C ARG A 26 3.59 19.26 1.33
N VAL A 27 3.64 19.17 2.66
CA VAL A 27 4.48 18.22 3.36
C VAL A 27 4.12 16.84 2.82
N ASP A 28 5.10 16.17 2.23
CA ASP A 28 4.94 14.80 1.75
C ASP A 28 4.73 13.90 2.97
N ASP A 29 3.49 13.46 3.15
CA ASP A 29 3.03 12.61 4.26
C ASP A 29 3.22 11.11 3.98
N ARG A 30 3.91 10.76 2.88
CA ARG A 30 4.18 9.36 2.55
C ARG A 30 5.24 8.77 3.46
N GLN A 31 5.06 7.50 3.79
CA GLN A 31 5.95 6.68 4.59
C GLN A 31 6.27 5.36 3.89
N GLN A 32 7.43 4.80 4.22
CA GLN A 32 7.88 3.53 3.67
C GLN A 32 7.03 2.37 4.22
N PHE A 33 6.35 1.66 3.35
CA PHE A 33 5.75 0.36 3.63
C PHE A 33 6.79 -0.73 3.36
N MET A 34 6.86 -1.73 4.23
CA MET A 34 7.65 -2.95 4.01
C MET A 34 6.90 -4.15 4.60
N CYS A 35 6.53 -5.10 3.74
CA CYS A 35 5.89 -6.33 4.18
C CYS A 35 6.85 -7.18 5.02
N SER A 36 6.47 -7.49 6.26
CA SER A 36 7.28 -8.26 7.20
C SER A 36 7.46 -9.74 6.84
N ILE A 37 6.87 -10.22 5.73
CA ILE A 37 6.95 -11.61 5.26
C ILE A 37 7.72 -11.69 3.95
N CYS A 38 7.26 -11.01 2.90
CA CYS A 38 7.89 -11.09 1.57
C CYS A 38 8.85 -9.95 1.24
N GLY A 39 8.97 -8.93 2.11
CA GLY A 39 9.85 -7.79 1.88
C GLY A 39 9.37 -6.79 0.82
N LEU A 40 8.14 -6.94 0.27
CA LEU A 40 7.56 -5.95 -0.65
C LEU A 40 7.63 -4.56 -0.01
N CYS A 41 8.29 -3.63 -0.70
CA CYS A 41 8.62 -2.32 -0.17
C CYS A 41 8.18 -1.22 -1.15
N GLU A 42 7.49 -0.20 -0.66
CA GLU A 42 7.01 0.92 -1.47
C GLU A 42 6.82 2.19 -0.62
N LEU A 43 6.84 3.38 -1.25
CA LEU A 43 6.52 4.63 -0.58
C LEU A 43 5.00 4.90 -0.65
N THR A 44 4.32 4.92 0.50
CA THR A 44 2.86 4.87 0.59
C THR A 44 2.30 5.90 1.56
N LYS A 45 1.03 6.29 1.41
CA LYS A 45 0.28 6.91 2.50
C LYS A 45 -0.23 5.82 3.44
N TYR A 46 -0.40 6.16 4.72
CA TYR A 46 -1.03 5.27 5.70
C TYR A 46 -2.15 5.99 6.40
N GLY A 47 -3.28 5.30 6.49
CA GLY A 47 -4.43 5.81 7.20
C GLY A 47 -5.68 5.15 6.70
N ARG A 48 -6.80 5.72 7.11
CA ARG A 48 -8.09 5.18 6.74
C ARG A 48 -8.53 5.72 5.39
N LEU A 49 -8.80 4.80 4.47
CA LEU A 49 -9.36 5.13 3.17
C LEU A 49 -10.89 5.23 3.30
N GLU A 50 -11.34 6.37 3.82
CA GLU A 50 -12.76 6.74 3.92
C GLU A 50 -13.06 7.86 2.91
N HIS A 51 -13.92 7.55 1.95
CA HIS A 51 -14.55 8.53 1.05
C HIS A 51 -16.05 8.24 1.00
N LYS A 52 -16.86 9.14 0.45
CA LYS A 52 -18.34 8.99 0.41
C LYS A 52 -18.82 7.63 -0.13
N THR A 53 -18.02 6.99 -0.97
CA THR A 53 -18.30 5.70 -1.63
C THR A 53 -17.31 4.59 -1.27
N ILE A 54 -16.34 4.86 -0.37
CA ILE A 54 -15.24 3.94 -0.04
C ILE A 54 -15.12 3.82 1.46
N SER A 55 -15.18 2.59 1.97
CA SER A 55 -14.82 2.29 3.35
C SER A 55 -13.90 1.08 3.35
N ALA A 56 -12.59 1.31 3.46
CA ALA A 56 -11.66 0.23 3.78
C ALA A 56 -11.90 -0.27 5.21
N HIS A 57 -11.72 -1.58 5.44
CA HIS A 57 -11.76 -2.14 6.78
C HIS A 57 -10.47 -1.79 7.53
N GLY A 58 -10.50 -0.67 8.25
CA GLY A 58 -9.39 -0.19 9.05
C GLY A 58 -8.38 0.66 8.28
N GLU A 59 -7.19 0.87 8.88
CA GLU A 59 -6.10 1.64 8.29
C GLU A 59 -5.28 0.78 7.32
N VAL A 60 -4.96 1.34 6.16
CA VAL A 60 -4.28 0.65 5.06
C VAL A 60 -3.09 1.48 4.56
N PHE A 61 -2.14 0.80 3.91
CA PHE A 61 -1.04 1.42 3.16
C PHE A 61 -1.44 1.49 1.70
N TYR A 62 -1.46 2.69 1.12
CA TYR A 62 -1.99 2.91 -0.23
C TYR A 62 -1.29 4.06 -0.97
N ILE A 63 -1.45 4.07 -2.29
CA ILE A 63 -1.11 5.19 -3.18
C ILE A 63 -2.30 5.50 -4.09
N LEU A 64 -2.27 6.65 -4.76
CA LEU A 64 -3.09 6.84 -5.95
C LEU A 64 -2.61 5.90 -7.05
N ASP A 65 -3.54 5.26 -7.75
CA ASP A 65 -3.21 4.35 -8.83
C ASP A 65 -2.39 5.09 -9.90
N PRO A 66 -1.12 4.70 -10.14
CA PRO A 66 -0.24 5.39 -11.09
C PRO A 66 -0.68 5.19 -12.55
N PHE A 67 -1.60 4.25 -12.81
CA PHE A 67 -2.13 3.95 -14.14
C PHE A 67 -3.47 4.65 -14.41
N VAL A 68 -4.07 5.30 -13.41
CA VAL A 68 -5.25 6.15 -13.60
C VAL A 68 -4.76 7.58 -13.87
N PRO A 69 -5.12 8.17 -15.03
CA PRO A 69 -4.76 9.56 -15.33
C PRO A 69 -5.22 10.50 -14.21
N TYR A 70 -4.29 11.33 -13.73
CA TYR A 70 -4.59 12.28 -12.67
C TYR A 70 -5.44 13.44 -13.21
N ASP A 71 -6.64 13.60 -12.67
CA ASP A 71 -7.56 14.68 -13.00
C ASP A 71 -7.70 15.61 -11.78
N ILE A 72 -7.22 16.86 -11.93
CA ILE A 72 -7.28 17.90 -10.88
C ILE A 72 -8.70 18.34 -10.54
N HIS A 73 -9.67 18.10 -11.43
CA HIS A 73 -11.07 18.45 -11.26
C HIS A 73 -11.89 17.29 -10.71
N LYS A 74 -11.28 16.13 -10.48
CA LYS A 74 -11.95 14.97 -9.92
C LYS A 74 -12.29 15.20 -8.45
N VAL A 75 -13.58 15.38 -8.18
CA VAL A 75 -14.11 15.58 -6.83
C VAL A 75 -14.49 14.25 -6.18
N ASP A 76 -14.80 13.23 -6.98
CA ASP A 76 -15.26 11.93 -6.50
C ASP A 76 -14.23 10.82 -6.75
N PHE A 77 -13.55 10.40 -5.69
CA PHE A 77 -12.66 9.25 -5.72
C PHE A 77 -13.42 7.93 -5.52
N ARG A 78 -12.97 6.89 -6.23
CA ARG A 78 -13.44 5.51 -6.19
C ARG A 78 -12.32 4.60 -5.68
N VAL A 79 -12.66 3.39 -5.23
CA VAL A 79 -11.66 2.40 -4.77
C VAL A 79 -10.61 2.12 -5.85
N SER A 80 -11.02 2.10 -7.12
CA SER A 80 -10.14 1.89 -8.28
C SER A 80 -9.12 3.01 -8.51
N ASP A 81 -9.24 4.14 -7.82
CA ASP A 81 -8.26 5.23 -7.91
C ASP A 81 -7.09 5.02 -6.96
N PHE A 82 -7.11 3.93 -6.19
CA PHE A 82 -6.11 3.60 -5.19
C PHE A 82 -5.55 2.20 -5.39
N VAL A 83 -4.25 2.07 -5.16
CA VAL A 83 -3.59 0.78 -5.03
C VAL A 83 -3.30 0.54 -3.55
N ILE A 84 -3.89 -0.50 -2.99
CA ILE A 84 -3.71 -0.91 -1.59
C ILE A 84 -2.61 -1.97 -1.52
N PHE A 85 -1.53 -1.66 -0.80
CA PHE A 85 -0.40 -2.57 -0.62
C PHE A 85 -0.62 -3.55 0.52
N GLY A 86 -1.26 -3.11 1.60
CA GLY A 86 -1.40 -3.90 2.81
C GLY A 86 -2.00 -3.15 3.99
N SER A 87 -1.90 -3.74 5.17
CA SER A 87 -2.25 -3.10 6.44
C SER A 87 -1.42 -3.69 7.57
N LYS A 88 -1.60 -3.19 8.80
CA LYS A 88 -0.95 -3.77 9.99
C LYS A 88 -1.65 -5.05 10.40
N CYS A 89 -0.86 -6.05 10.81
CA CYS A 89 -1.41 -7.23 11.46
C CYS A 89 -2.05 -6.87 12.80
N SER A 90 -3.27 -7.30 13.04
CA SER A 90 -4.02 -6.95 14.26
C SER A 90 -3.45 -7.56 15.55
N ILE A 91 -2.53 -8.53 15.43
CA ILE A 91 -1.88 -9.18 16.56
C ILE A 91 -0.51 -8.55 16.83
N CYS A 92 0.39 -8.54 15.84
CA CYS A 92 1.76 -8.05 16.04
C CYS A 92 2.03 -6.62 15.56
N GLN A 93 1.04 -5.96 14.96
CA GLN A 93 1.11 -4.60 14.41
C GLN A 93 2.15 -4.39 13.29
N GLN A 94 2.82 -5.44 12.82
CA GLN A 94 3.76 -5.37 11.70
C GLN A 94 3.02 -5.16 10.38
N PRO A 95 3.57 -4.37 9.43
CA PRO A 95 2.98 -4.20 8.11
C PRO A 95 3.04 -5.51 7.32
N VAL A 96 1.92 -5.88 6.69
CA VAL A 96 1.84 -7.08 5.86
C VAL A 96 1.03 -6.80 4.60
N CYS A 97 1.52 -7.28 3.45
CA CYS A 97 0.87 -6.99 2.18
C CYS A 97 -0.42 -7.81 1.98
N VAL A 98 -1.25 -7.38 1.02
CA VAL A 98 -2.53 -8.02 0.67
C VAL A 98 -2.40 -9.41 0.02
N SER A 99 -1.16 -9.87 -0.25
CA SER A 99 -0.93 -11.19 -0.83
C SER A 99 -1.46 -12.29 0.07
N LYS A 100 -2.16 -13.26 -0.52
CA LYS A 100 -2.64 -14.48 0.17
C LYS A 100 -1.51 -15.34 0.74
N ALA A 101 -0.27 -15.11 0.30
CA ALA A 101 0.93 -15.75 0.83
C ALA A 101 1.56 -15.00 2.01
N CYS A 102 1.00 -13.84 2.41
CA CYS A 102 1.49 -13.05 3.54
C CYS A 102 0.40 -12.77 4.57
N SER A 103 -0.85 -12.58 4.15
CA SER A 103 -1.93 -12.18 5.05
C SER A 103 -3.23 -12.95 4.86
N LEU A 104 -4.05 -12.90 5.90
CA LEU A 104 -5.42 -13.37 5.94
C LEU A 104 -6.31 -12.21 6.42
N PHE A 105 -7.35 -11.89 5.65
CA PHE A 105 -8.45 -11.07 6.12
C PHE A 105 -9.57 -11.96 6.66
N TYR A 106 -10.03 -11.67 7.88
CA TYR A 106 -11.22 -12.27 8.48
C TYR A 106 -12.14 -11.16 9.03
N HIS A 107 -12.04 -10.84 10.32
CA HIS A 107 -12.63 -9.62 10.89
C HIS A 107 -11.69 -8.41 10.77
N SER A 108 -10.40 -8.68 10.66
CA SER A 108 -9.34 -7.72 10.42
C SER A 108 -8.20 -8.40 9.65
N ASN A 109 -7.10 -7.70 9.41
CA ASN A 109 -5.93 -8.27 8.74
C ASN A 109 -4.97 -8.93 9.73
N TYR A 110 -4.46 -10.10 9.37
CA TYR A 110 -3.51 -10.88 10.15
C TYR A 110 -2.38 -11.39 9.27
N CYS A 111 -1.13 -11.27 9.71
CA CYS A 111 -0.02 -11.91 9.03
C CYS A 111 -0.07 -13.43 9.26
N LEU A 112 0.39 -14.21 8.29
CA LEU A 112 0.25 -15.67 8.35
C LEU A 112 1.02 -16.29 9.52
N TYR A 113 2.13 -15.69 9.96
CA TYR A 113 2.81 -16.13 11.19
C TYR A 113 1.92 -16.00 12.43
N CYS A 114 1.12 -14.94 12.54
CA CYS A 114 0.20 -14.79 13.66
C CYS A 114 -1.01 -15.72 13.53
N VAL A 115 -1.48 -16.00 12.31
CA VAL A 115 -2.56 -16.98 12.08
C VAL A 115 -2.09 -18.37 12.48
N GLU A 116 -0.88 -18.77 12.10
CA GLU A 116 -0.30 -20.07 12.45
C GLU A 116 -0.06 -20.21 13.96
N ARG A 117 0.37 -19.15 14.63
CA ARG A 117 0.55 -19.16 16.09
C ARG A 117 -0.77 -19.20 16.85
N GLU A 118 -1.80 -18.50 16.36
CA GLU A 118 -3.08 -18.32 17.05
C GLU A 118 -4.23 -19.08 16.36
N GLN A 119 -3.98 -20.22 15.72
CA GLN A 119 -4.98 -20.96 14.92
C GLN A 119 -6.30 -21.21 15.65
N HIS A 120 -6.25 -21.43 16.96
CA HIS A 120 -7.40 -21.67 17.82
C HIS A 120 -8.40 -20.50 17.90
N ARG A 121 -7.98 -19.26 17.56
CA ARG A 121 -8.84 -18.07 17.51
C ARG A 121 -9.62 -17.93 16.21
N PHE A 122 -9.33 -18.77 15.21
CA PHE A 122 -9.96 -18.72 13.90
C PHE A 122 -10.88 -19.93 13.70
N PRO A 123 -11.99 -19.77 12.95
CA PRO A 123 -12.82 -20.91 12.53
C PRO A 123 -11.99 -21.99 11.83
N LYS A 124 -12.27 -23.27 12.13
CA LYS A 124 -11.52 -24.41 11.62
C LYS A 124 -11.54 -24.48 10.08
N GLU A 125 -12.63 -24.03 9.48
CA GLU A 125 -12.81 -23.96 8.03
C GLU A 125 -11.75 -23.06 7.37
N ILE A 126 -11.47 -21.90 7.98
CA ILE A 126 -10.47 -20.95 7.48
C ILE A 126 -9.06 -21.55 7.57
N ILE A 127 -8.74 -22.20 8.69
CA ILE A 127 -7.44 -22.85 8.89
C ILE A 127 -7.23 -24.01 7.91
N ASN A 128 -8.26 -24.85 7.73
CA ASN A 128 -8.21 -25.95 6.77
C ASN A 128 -7.98 -25.46 5.34
N ASP A 129 -8.65 -24.38 4.94
CA ASP A 129 -8.45 -23.79 3.61
C ASP A 129 -7.06 -23.16 3.45
N LEU A 130 -6.49 -22.56 4.50
CA LEU A 130 -5.10 -22.11 4.48
C LEU A 130 -4.12 -23.27 4.26
N HIS A 131 -4.29 -24.38 4.98
CA HIS A 131 -3.44 -25.57 4.79
C HIS A 131 -3.53 -26.12 3.35
N LYS A 132 -4.74 -26.18 2.77
CA LYS A 132 -4.92 -26.57 1.36
C LYS A 132 -4.19 -25.62 0.41
N ARG A 133 -4.24 -24.31 0.65
CA ARG A 133 -3.56 -23.30 -0.17
C ARG A 133 -2.05 -23.50 -0.13
N PHE A 134 -1.45 -23.67 1.05
CA PHE A 134 -0.01 -23.91 1.17
C PHE A 134 0.42 -25.20 0.45
N ALA A 135 -0.35 -26.28 0.59
CA ALA A 135 -0.07 -27.54 -0.10
C ALA A 135 -0.13 -27.44 -1.63
N GLN A 136 -0.89 -26.49 -2.19
CA GLN A 136 -0.95 -26.23 -3.64
C GLN A 136 0.22 -25.38 -4.13
N ILE A 137 0.73 -24.47 -3.30
CA ILE A 137 1.89 -23.62 -3.63
C ILE A 137 3.15 -24.49 -3.75
N SER A 138 3.40 -25.37 -2.78
CA SER A 138 4.57 -26.26 -2.78
C SER A 138 4.65 -27.24 -3.96
N LYS A 139 3.55 -27.46 -4.70
CA LYS A 139 3.53 -28.35 -5.87
C LYS A 139 3.90 -27.64 -7.18
N LYS A 140 3.91 -26.31 -7.22
CA LYS A 140 4.18 -25.54 -8.45
C LYS A 140 5.66 -25.18 -8.65
N ASP A 141 6.49 -25.30 -7.60
CA ASP A 141 7.89 -24.87 -7.62
C ASP A 141 8.90 -26.00 -7.87
N VAL A 142 8.50 -27.15 -8.45
CA VAL A 142 9.48 -28.16 -8.89
C VAL A 142 10.00 -27.79 -10.28
N PRO A 143 11.27 -27.38 -10.44
CA PRO A 143 11.86 -27.21 -11.76
C PRO A 143 11.99 -28.59 -12.41
N ASN A 144 11.48 -28.73 -13.62
CA ASN A 144 11.62 -29.93 -14.43
C ASN A 144 13.08 -30.03 -14.94
N THR A 145 13.99 -30.62 -14.14
CA THR A 145 15.31 -31.02 -14.63
C THR A 145 15.14 -32.26 -15.51
N SER A 146 15.07 -32.03 -16.81
CA SER A 146 15.07 -33.06 -17.84
C SER A 146 16.33 -33.91 -17.74
N LYS A 147 16.09 -35.22 -17.75
CA LYS A 147 17.05 -36.32 -17.78
C LYS A 147 18.01 -36.18 -18.98
N GLU A 148 19.27 -35.84 -18.74
CA GLU A 148 20.35 -36.17 -19.67
C GLU A 148 20.80 -37.59 -19.38
N THR A 149 20.50 -38.48 -20.33
CA THR A 149 20.83 -39.90 -20.27
C THR A 149 22.27 -40.05 -20.76
N LEU A 150 23.14 -40.53 -19.86
CA LEU A 150 24.46 -41.03 -20.22
C LEU A 150 24.30 -42.15 -21.25
N LYS A 151 24.78 -41.93 -22.48
CA LYS A 151 25.10 -43.01 -23.41
C LYS A 151 26.56 -43.36 -23.23
N GLU A 152 26.83 -44.50 -22.60
CA GLU A 152 28.12 -45.16 -22.66
C GLU A 152 28.25 -45.85 -24.01
N ASP A 153 29.06 -45.29 -24.90
CA ASP A 153 29.56 -45.99 -26.09
C ASP A 153 30.85 -46.74 -25.69
N VAL A 154 30.71 -48.02 -25.36
CA VAL A 154 31.85 -48.96 -25.26
C VAL A 154 32.00 -49.65 -26.62
N LEU A 155 32.95 -49.18 -27.41
CA LEU A 155 33.55 -49.93 -28.51
C LEU A 155 35.07 -49.90 -28.39
N THR A 156 35.62 -50.85 -27.64
CA THR A 156 37.03 -51.25 -27.79
C THR A 156 37.10 -52.71 -28.25
N LYS A 157 37.69 -52.81 -29.42
CA LYS A 157 37.89 -53.94 -30.33
C LYS A 157 38.52 -55.17 -29.67
N THR A 158 38.06 -56.33 -30.09
CA THR A 158 38.78 -57.62 -29.95
C THR A 158 39.36 -57.98 -31.32
N THR A 159 40.63 -58.43 -31.30
CA THR A 159 41.41 -59.04 -32.39
C THR A 159 42.17 -58.09 -33.30
#